data_AF-A0A962UER1-F1
#
_entry.id   AF-A0A962UER1-F1
#
_cell.length_a   1.000
_cell.length_b   1.000
_cell.length_c   1.000
_cell.angle_alpha   90.00
_cell.angle_beta   90.00
_cell.angle_gamma   90.00
#
_symmetry.space_group_name_H-M   'P 1'
#
loop_
_entity.id
_entity.type
_entity.pdbx_description
1 polymer ?
#
loop_
_entity_poly.entity_id
_entity_poly.type
_entity_poly.pdbx_seq_one_letter_code
_entity_poly.pdbx_strand_id
1 'polypeptide(L)'
;LRQQEGVQLFLKLVEKSDVLIENFRPGTMEEWGIGWKELSEVNPGLVFLRVSGYGQTGPYRHRSGFAHIAHAFGGLSYLAGFPGETPVVPGTAPLGDYLSSLYGAIGIMLALRHREKTGRGQIVDIGIYEAVFRHLDEIAASYGLFGKIREREGAGSFVAVPHGHFRTRDDKWIAIACTTDKMFERLSEAMERPELASSRLYGEQRKRLAARDEVNRIVIEWVGSLSRDEVLNRCLEKEVPIGKVNSIADIFEDEHFQARGNLARLEEPGLGEVVVPGVTPRLSLTPGQINNLGPPMGNATYEVMRELLGLSAEEIKQLRQRKII
;
A
#
# COMPACT_ATOMS: atom_id res chain seq x y z
N LEU A 1 6.31 -30.62 -2.20
CA LEU A 1 5.41 -30.59 -1.01
C LEU A 1 4.25 -31.58 -1.05
N ARG A 2 3.77 -32.04 -2.22
CA ARG A 2 2.73 -33.10 -2.29
C ARG A 2 3.25 -34.54 -2.13
N GLN A 3 4.58 -34.70 -2.03
CA GLN A 3 5.25 -35.96 -1.80
C GLN A 3 5.89 -35.92 -0.42
N GLN A 4 5.84 -37.03 0.33
CA GLN A 4 6.30 -37.09 1.72
C GLN A 4 7.77 -36.67 1.87
N GLU A 5 8.64 -37.08 0.95
CA GLU A 5 10.06 -36.71 0.96
C GLU A 5 10.26 -35.19 0.81
N GLY A 6 9.43 -34.55 0.00
CA GLY A 6 9.42 -33.08 -0.13
C GLY A 6 8.93 -32.38 1.14
N VAL A 7 7.99 -32.97 1.87
CA VAL A 7 7.57 -32.47 3.20
C VAL A 7 8.72 -32.57 4.19
N GLN A 8 9.42 -33.71 4.24
CA GLN A 8 10.56 -33.90 5.14
C GLN A 8 11.69 -32.90 4.85
N LEU A 9 12.00 -32.64 3.57
CA LEU A 9 12.98 -31.61 3.20
C LEU A 9 12.54 -30.20 3.64
N PHE A 10 11.25 -29.89 3.49
CA PHE A 10 10.70 -28.62 3.94
C PHE A 10 10.79 -28.45 5.46
N LEU A 11 10.50 -29.49 6.24
CA LEU A 11 10.62 -29.44 7.70
C LEU A 11 12.07 -29.21 8.15
N LYS A 12 13.06 -29.83 7.49
CA LYS A 12 14.48 -29.53 7.73
C LYS A 12 14.86 -28.08 7.43
N LEU A 13 14.21 -27.47 6.44
CA LEU A 13 14.39 -26.05 6.14
C LEU A 13 13.76 -25.18 7.23
N VAL A 14 12.57 -25.53 7.70
CA VAL A 14 11.86 -24.82 8.78
C VAL A 14 12.65 -24.83 10.09
N GLU A 15 13.31 -25.95 10.42
CA GLU A 15 14.21 -26.06 11.59
C GLU A 15 15.31 -24.98 11.60
N LYS A 16 15.77 -24.56 10.42
CA LYS A 16 16.82 -23.55 10.22
C LYS A 16 16.29 -22.15 9.94
N SER A 17 14.97 -21.96 9.91
CA SER A 17 14.33 -20.71 9.48
C SER A 17 13.81 -19.90 10.66
N ASP A 18 13.92 -18.58 10.57
CA ASP A 18 13.33 -17.68 11.57
C ASP A 18 11.86 -17.37 11.31
N VAL A 19 11.52 -17.22 10.03
CA VAL A 19 10.21 -16.77 9.57
C VAL A 19 9.76 -17.64 8.42
N LEU A 20 8.51 -18.09 8.45
CA LEU A 20 7.81 -18.68 7.33
C LEU A 20 6.68 -17.73 6.92
N ILE A 21 6.53 -17.50 5.60
CA ILE A 21 5.46 -16.67 5.04
C ILE A 21 4.67 -17.52 4.06
N GLU A 22 3.35 -17.54 4.20
CA GLU A 22 2.44 -18.24 3.28
C GLU A 22 1.22 -17.39 2.95
N ASN A 23 0.71 -17.56 1.73
CA ASN A 23 -0.51 -16.92 1.26
C ASN A 23 -1.48 -17.89 0.54
N PHE A 24 -1.46 -19.15 0.94
CA PHE A 24 -2.41 -20.16 0.47
C PHE A 24 -3.80 -19.94 1.06
N ARG A 25 -4.77 -20.68 0.52
CA ARG A 25 -6.10 -20.74 1.14
C ARG A 25 -5.98 -21.41 2.52
N PRO A 26 -6.71 -20.93 3.54
CA PRO A 26 -6.72 -21.55 4.85
C PRO A 26 -7.03 -23.05 4.79
N GLY A 27 -6.18 -23.87 5.41
CA GLY A 27 -6.25 -25.33 5.41
C GLY A 27 -5.26 -26.03 4.45
N THR A 28 -4.70 -25.33 3.45
CA THR A 28 -3.83 -25.98 2.45
C THR A 28 -2.54 -26.56 3.04
N MET A 29 -1.90 -25.85 3.98
CA MET A 29 -0.68 -26.37 4.62
C MET A 29 -0.99 -27.49 5.61
N GLU A 30 -2.14 -27.42 6.28
CA GLU A 30 -2.64 -28.49 7.15
C GLU A 30 -2.92 -29.78 6.35
N GLU A 31 -3.51 -29.68 5.16
CA GLU A 31 -3.72 -30.82 4.24
C GLU A 31 -2.40 -31.49 3.81
N TRP A 32 -1.30 -30.75 3.80
CA TRP A 32 0.03 -31.26 3.47
C TRP A 32 0.81 -31.75 4.71
N GLY A 33 0.21 -31.73 5.91
CA GLY A 33 0.85 -32.13 7.15
C GLY A 33 1.97 -31.19 7.60
N ILE A 34 1.87 -29.91 7.23
CA ILE A 34 2.83 -28.86 7.58
C ILE A 34 2.09 -27.63 8.12
N GLY A 35 1.06 -27.85 8.93
CA GLY A 35 0.35 -26.81 9.65
C GLY A 35 1.16 -26.30 10.84
N TRP A 36 0.63 -25.29 11.54
CA TRP A 36 1.31 -24.71 12.69
C TRP A 36 1.65 -25.74 13.78
N LYS A 37 0.78 -26.72 14.00
CA LYS A 37 1.01 -27.78 14.98
C LYS A 37 2.32 -28.50 14.69
N GLU A 38 2.50 -28.99 13.46
CA GLU A 38 3.69 -29.71 13.04
C GLU A 38 4.92 -28.79 12.97
N LEU A 39 4.76 -27.57 12.45
CA LEU A 39 5.86 -26.62 12.31
C LEU A 39 6.44 -26.15 13.65
N SER A 40 5.58 -25.90 14.64
CA SER A 40 6.00 -25.42 15.97
C SER A 40 6.63 -26.51 16.84
N GLU A 41 6.37 -27.79 16.54
CA GLU A 41 7.08 -28.93 17.15
C GLU A 41 8.53 -29.00 16.64
N VAL A 42 8.73 -28.80 15.32
CA VAL A 42 10.06 -28.80 14.70
C VAL A 42 10.86 -27.55 15.06
N ASN A 43 10.20 -26.38 15.07
CA ASN A 43 10.83 -25.11 15.41
C ASN A 43 9.93 -24.28 16.34
N PRO A 44 10.10 -24.42 17.67
CA PRO A 44 9.35 -23.63 18.66
C PRO A 44 9.54 -22.11 18.57
N GLY A 45 10.62 -21.66 17.92
CA GLY A 45 10.95 -20.26 17.69
C GLY A 45 10.42 -19.71 16.37
N LEU A 46 9.71 -20.49 15.56
CA LEU A 46 9.26 -20.06 14.23
C LEU A 46 8.22 -18.94 14.32
N VAL A 47 8.45 -17.83 13.60
CA VAL A 47 7.40 -16.86 13.31
C VAL A 47 6.69 -17.25 12.02
N PHE A 48 5.38 -17.41 12.05
CA PHE A 48 4.62 -17.88 10.89
C PHE A 48 3.59 -16.83 10.43
N LEU A 49 3.91 -16.11 9.36
CA LEU A 49 3.00 -15.16 8.74
C LEU A 49 2.09 -15.89 7.74
N ARG A 50 0.78 -15.70 7.90
CA ARG A 50 -0.27 -16.27 7.06
C ARG A 50 -1.13 -15.14 6.52
N VAL A 51 -1.17 -14.97 5.20
CA VAL A 51 -1.94 -13.91 4.53
C VAL A 51 -3.01 -14.53 3.66
N SER A 52 -4.28 -14.30 3.96
CA SER A 52 -5.40 -14.83 3.17
C SER A 52 -6.47 -13.77 2.90
N GLY A 53 -7.46 -14.10 2.08
CA GLY A 53 -8.52 -13.15 1.74
C GLY A 53 -9.28 -12.60 2.95
N TYR A 54 -9.59 -13.48 3.91
CA TYR A 54 -10.50 -13.23 5.02
C TYR A 54 -9.93 -13.63 6.39
N GLY A 55 -8.62 -13.94 6.48
CA GLY A 55 -7.96 -14.47 7.67
C GLY A 55 -8.06 -16.01 7.77
N GLN A 56 -7.36 -16.60 8.73
CA GLN A 56 -7.40 -18.06 8.97
C GLN A 56 -8.65 -18.51 9.73
N THR A 57 -9.45 -17.57 10.26
CA THR A 57 -10.64 -17.83 11.08
C THR A 57 -11.88 -17.11 10.55
N GLY A 58 -13.04 -17.36 11.16
CA GLY A 58 -14.31 -16.74 10.77
C GLY A 58 -15.07 -17.47 9.63
N PRO A 59 -16.30 -17.03 9.33
CA PRO A 59 -17.21 -17.74 8.42
C PRO A 59 -16.75 -17.71 6.95
N TYR A 60 -15.90 -16.76 6.58
CA TYR A 60 -15.46 -16.54 5.19
C TYR A 60 -14.05 -17.03 4.89
N ARG A 61 -13.37 -17.67 5.85
CA ARG A 61 -11.97 -18.10 5.73
C ARG A 61 -11.65 -18.95 4.49
N HIS A 62 -12.60 -19.74 3.99
CA HIS A 62 -12.40 -20.57 2.79
C HIS A 62 -12.73 -19.89 1.45
N ARG A 63 -13.18 -18.62 1.47
CA ARG A 63 -13.45 -17.87 0.25
C ARG A 63 -12.13 -17.42 -0.39
N SER A 64 -12.16 -17.27 -1.72
CA SER A 64 -11.02 -16.70 -2.44
C SER A 64 -10.91 -15.19 -2.15
N GLY A 65 -9.70 -14.68 -2.00
CA GLY A 65 -9.43 -13.26 -1.80
C GLY A 65 -8.40 -12.74 -2.79
N PHE A 66 -8.63 -11.51 -3.24
CA PHE A 66 -7.74 -10.71 -4.07
C PHE A 66 -7.90 -9.24 -3.65
N ALA A 67 -6.89 -8.39 -3.87
CA ALA A 67 -6.94 -6.98 -3.50
C ALA A 67 -8.24 -6.27 -3.89
N HIS A 68 -8.73 -6.48 -5.12
CA HIS A 68 -9.97 -5.86 -5.60
C HIS A 68 -11.20 -6.24 -4.75
N ILE A 69 -11.30 -7.52 -4.35
CA ILE A 69 -12.36 -8.00 -3.47
C ILE A 69 -12.17 -7.45 -2.05
N ALA A 70 -10.93 -7.35 -1.58
CA ALA A 70 -10.62 -6.76 -0.29
C ALA A 70 -10.96 -5.26 -0.23
N HIS A 71 -10.78 -4.50 -1.32
CA HIS A 71 -11.21 -3.10 -1.41
C HIS A 71 -12.72 -2.97 -1.23
N ALA A 72 -13.48 -3.83 -1.92
CA ALA A 72 -14.93 -3.83 -1.83
C ALA A 72 -15.42 -4.27 -0.45
N PHE A 73 -14.92 -5.42 0.03
CA PHE A 73 -15.35 -6.00 1.30
C PHE A 73 -14.91 -5.17 2.52
N GLY A 74 -13.72 -4.56 2.45
CA GLY A 74 -13.20 -3.67 3.49
C GLY A 74 -13.81 -2.27 3.48
N GLY A 75 -14.65 -1.93 2.49
CA GLY A 75 -15.40 -0.67 2.41
C GLY A 75 -14.72 0.47 1.63
N LEU A 76 -13.48 0.30 1.17
CA LEU A 76 -12.75 1.35 0.44
C LEU A 76 -13.44 1.71 -0.88
N SER A 77 -13.87 0.71 -1.65
CA SER A 77 -14.55 0.97 -2.92
C SER A 77 -15.84 1.77 -2.71
N TYR A 78 -16.58 1.54 -1.62
CA TYR A 78 -17.82 2.27 -1.34
C TYR A 78 -17.60 3.78 -1.26
N LEU A 79 -16.44 4.24 -0.76
CA LEU A 79 -16.12 5.65 -0.56
C LEU A 79 -15.50 6.32 -1.80
N ALA A 80 -15.10 5.55 -2.80
CA ALA A 80 -14.35 6.05 -3.94
C ALA A 80 -15.22 6.21 -5.19
N GLY A 81 -15.11 7.37 -5.84
CA GLY A 81 -15.90 7.76 -7.02
C GLY A 81 -16.78 8.98 -6.77
N PHE A 82 -17.62 9.30 -7.75
CA PHE A 82 -18.59 10.39 -7.63
C PHE A 82 -19.89 9.93 -6.94
N PRO A 83 -20.60 10.84 -6.25
CA PRO A 83 -21.91 10.55 -5.69
C PRO A 83 -22.87 10.00 -6.76
N GLY A 84 -23.62 8.94 -6.43
CA GLY A 84 -24.61 8.33 -7.33
C GLY A 84 -24.02 7.47 -8.46
N GLU A 85 -22.71 7.51 -8.69
CA GLU A 85 -22.04 6.70 -9.71
C GLU A 85 -21.56 5.34 -9.16
N THR A 86 -21.13 4.48 -10.08
CA THR A 86 -20.50 3.20 -9.77
C THR A 86 -19.23 3.43 -8.94
N PRO A 87 -19.07 2.72 -7.80
CA PRO A 87 -17.83 2.70 -7.02
C PRO A 87 -16.59 2.41 -7.87
N VAL A 88 -15.50 3.13 -7.62
CA VAL A 88 -14.22 2.95 -8.34
C VAL A 88 -13.05 2.72 -7.38
N VAL A 89 -11.95 2.20 -7.90
CA VAL A 89 -10.64 2.18 -7.24
C VAL A 89 -9.56 2.54 -8.27
N PRO A 90 -8.32 2.90 -7.88
CA PRO A 90 -7.24 3.22 -8.82
C PRO A 90 -6.79 2.04 -9.70
N GLY A 91 -7.60 1.71 -10.71
CA GLY A 91 -7.33 0.69 -11.73
C GLY A 91 -6.82 -0.64 -11.16
N THR A 92 -5.60 -1.00 -11.56
CA THR A 92 -4.94 -2.27 -11.22
C THR A 92 -4.12 -2.23 -9.94
N ALA A 93 -4.07 -1.11 -9.21
CA ALA A 93 -3.23 -0.98 -8.02
C ALA A 93 -3.73 -1.91 -6.89
N PRO A 94 -2.95 -2.93 -6.48
CA PRO A 94 -3.40 -3.91 -5.49
C PRO A 94 -3.18 -3.39 -4.06
N LEU A 95 -3.82 -2.27 -3.70
CA LEU A 95 -3.56 -1.60 -2.41
C LEU A 95 -3.77 -2.54 -1.21
N GLY A 96 -4.76 -3.44 -1.27
CA GLY A 96 -5.00 -4.41 -0.20
C GLY A 96 -3.76 -5.27 0.05
N ASP A 97 -3.16 -5.82 -1.00
CA ASP A 97 -2.00 -6.71 -0.90
C ASP A 97 -0.77 -5.97 -0.33
N TYR A 98 -0.54 -4.72 -0.76
CA TYR A 98 0.54 -3.89 -0.23
C TYR A 98 0.32 -3.52 1.25
N LEU A 99 -0.88 -3.10 1.62
CA LEU A 99 -1.22 -2.77 3.01
C LEU A 99 -1.07 -4.00 3.92
N SER A 100 -1.54 -5.16 3.47
CA SER A 100 -1.36 -6.42 4.20
C SER A 100 0.09 -6.83 4.34
N SER A 101 0.91 -6.61 3.30
CA SER A 101 2.35 -6.86 3.36
C SER A 101 3.04 -5.98 4.41
N LEU A 102 2.63 -4.70 4.52
CA LEU A 102 3.15 -3.79 5.55
C LEU A 102 2.76 -4.25 6.96
N TYR A 103 1.49 -4.60 7.19
CA TYR A 103 1.08 -5.16 8.48
C TYR A 103 1.74 -6.51 8.77
N GLY A 104 1.99 -7.33 7.74
CA GLY A 104 2.72 -8.59 7.85
C GLY A 104 4.16 -8.38 8.30
N ALA A 105 4.87 -7.44 7.67
CA ALA A 105 6.23 -7.07 8.07
C ALA A 105 6.28 -6.53 9.51
N ILE A 106 5.33 -5.67 9.89
CA ILE A 106 5.21 -5.19 11.28
C ILE A 106 4.95 -6.35 12.24
N GLY A 107 4.02 -7.24 11.92
CA GLY A 107 3.69 -8.41 12.73
C GLY A 107 4.88 -9.36 12.90
N ILE A 108 5.64 -9.60 11.82
CA ILE A 108 6.88 -10.38 11.88
C ILE A 108 7.89 -9.71 12.82
N MET A 109 8.14 -8.40 12.67
CA MET A 109 9.08 -7.69 13.54
C MET A 109 8.66 -7.76 15.01
N LEU A 110 7.37 -7.60 15.31
CA LEU A 110 6.84 -7.73 16.68
C LEU A 110 7.00 -9.16 17.22
N ALA A 111 6.69 -10.17 16.42
CA ALA A 111 6.83 -11.58 16.80
C ALA A 111 8.30 -11.98 17.01
N LEU A 112 9.22 -11.47 16.18
CA LEU A 112 10.66 -11.66 16.38
C LEU A 112 11.14 -11.00 17.70
N ARG A 113 10.63 -9.81 18.03
CA ARG A 113 10.92 -9.15 19.32
C ARG A 113 10.36 -9.91 20.52
N HIS A 114 9.20 -10.55 20.36
CA HIS A 114 8.67 -11.45 21.37
C HIS A 114 9.60 -12.65 21.57
N ARG A 115 9.99 -13.30 20.46
CA ARG A 115 10.89 -14.44 20.44
C ARG A 115 12.25 -14.16 21.05
N GLU A 116 12.84 -12.98 20.84
CA GLU A 116 14.10 -12.56 21.49
C GLU A 116 14.03 -12.66 23.02
N LYS A 117 12.84 -12.46 23.62
CA LYS A 117 12.64 -12.47 25.07
C LYS A 117 12.21 -13.82 25.62
N THR A 118 11.46 -14.60 24.83
CA THR A 118 10.80 -15.82 25.31
C THR A 118 11.36 -17.10 24.71
N GLY A 119 12.12 -17.01 23.63
CA GLY A 119 12.54 -18.13 22.80
C GLY A 119 11.38 -18.77 21.99
N ARG A 120 10.18 -18.20 22.03
CA ARG A 120 8.97 -18.75 21.38
C ARG A 120 8.52 -17.88 20.22
N GLY A 121 8.24 -18.51 19.09
CA GLY A 121 7.57 -17.88 17.96
C GLY A 121 6.05 -17.93 18.06
N GLN A 122 5.37 -17.40 17.04
CA GLN A 122 3.91 -17.31 17.00
C GLN A 122 3.39 -17.14 15.57
N ILE A 123 2.08 -17.33 15.39
CA ILE A 123 1.39 -17.02 14.14
C ILE A 123 1.10 -15.52 14.05
N VAL A 124 1.27 -14.96 12.86
CA VAL A 124 0.75 -13.66 12.44
C VAL A 124 -0.31 -13.94 11.38
N ASP A 125 -1.59 -13.76 11.69
CA ASP A 125 -2.71 -13.96 10.76
C ASP A 125 -3.21 -12.61 10.25
N ILE A 126 -3.33 -12.48 8.92
CA ILE A 126 -3.82 -11.26 8.27
C ILE A 126 -4.82 -11.64 7.18
N GLY A 127 -6.06 -11.16 7.34
CA GLY A 127 -7.02 -11.02 6.27
C GLY A 127 -6.74 -9.77 5.43
N ILE A 128 -6.66 -9.91 4.10
CA ILE A 128 -6.32 -8.76 3.24
C ILE A 128 -7.34 -7.62 3.39
N TYR A 129 -8.62 -7.95 3.61
CA TYR A 129 -9.65 -6.94 3.88
C TYR A 129 -9.44 -6.16 5.18
N GLU A 130 -8.81 -6.76 6.20
CA GLU A 130 -8.59 -6.13 7.49
C GLU A 130 -7.60 -4.96 7.35
N ALA A 131 -6.58 -5.14 6.51
CA ALA A 131 -5.62 -4.09 6.20
C ALA A 131 -6.27 -2.88 5.51
N VAL A 132 -7.22 -3.15 4.60
CA VAL A 132 -8.03 -2.11 3.95
C VAL A 132 -8.93 -1.41 4.98
N PHE A 133 -9.71 -2.19 5.74
CA PHE A 133 -10.64 -1.68 6.73
C PHE A 133 -9.94 -0.84 7.80
N ARG A 134 -8.75 -1.25 8.25
CA ARG A 134 -7.96 -0.53 9.25
C ARG A 134 -7.59 0.89 8.81
N HIS A 135 -7.44 1.13 7.50
CA HIS A 135 -7.16 2.47 6.96
C HIS A 135 -8.39 3.38 6.90
N LEU A 136 -9.58 2.83 7.14
CA LEU A 136 -10.84 3.58 7.18
C LEU A 136 -11.29 3.89 8.62
N ASP A 137 -10.38 3.86 9.60
CA ASP A 137 -10.60 3.98 11.06
C ASP A 137 -11.78 4.90 11.47
N GLU A 138 -11.80 6.13 10.94
CA GLU A 138 -12.83 7.14 11.22
C GLU A 138 -14.27 6.64 11.01
N ILE A 139 -14.52 5.85 9.96
CA ILE A 139 -15.89 5.50 9.56
C ILE A 139 -16.53 4.55 10.59
N ALA A 140 -15.73 3.69 11.23
CA ALA A 140 -16.21 2.77 12.25
C ALA A 140 -16.69 3.53 13.49
N ALA A 141 -15.88 4.48 13.96
CA ALA A 141 -16.24 5.32 15.10
C ALA A 141 -17.44 6.24 14.78
N SER A 142 -17.46 6.85 13.60
CA SER A 142 -18.57 7.74 13.19
C SER A 142 -19.89 7.00 13.06
N TYR A 143 -19.88 5.78 12.52
CA TYR A 143 -21.09 4.95 12.43
C TYR A 143 -21.53 4.45 13.81
N GLY A 144 -20.58 3.96 14.63
CA GLY A 144 -20.88 3.44 15.96
C GLY A 144 -21.48 4.47 16.92
N LEU A 145 -21.04 5.74 16.84
CA LEU A 145 -21.53 6.81 17.71
C LEU A 145 -22.78 7.51 17.18
N PHE A 146 -22.86 7.74 15.87
CA PHE A 146 -23.86 8.65 15.29
C PHE A 146 -24.76 8.00 14.23
N GLY A 147 -24.53 6.73 13.88
CA GLY A 147 -25.22 6.07 12.76
C GLY A 147 -24.91 6.69 11.40
N LYS A 148 -23.86 7.50 11.30
CA LYS A 148 -23.52 8.24 10.07
C LYS A 148 -22.90 7.29 9.06
N ILE A 149 -23.52 7.19 7.89
CA ILE A 149 -22.96 6.50 6.72
C ILE A 149 -22.19 7.55 5.91
N ARG A 150 -20.88 7.33 5.72
CA ARG A 150 -20.05 8.19 4.89
C ARG A 150 -20.23 7.79 3.43
N GLU A 151 -20.60 8.76 2.60
CA GLU A 151 -20.84 8.58 1.17
C GLU A 151 -19.64 9.02 0.33
N ARG A 152 -19.65 8.66 -0.96
CA ARG A 152 -18.68 9.13 -1.96
C ARG A 152 -18.69 10.65 -2.05
N GLU A 153 -17.50 11.26 -2.10
CA GLU A 153 -17.36 12.74 -2.11
C GLU A 153 -16.93 13.28 -3.48
N GLY A 154 -16.64 12.41 -4.46
CA GLY A 154 -16.06 12.81 -5.74
C GLY A 154 -14.61 13.28 -5.59
N ALA A 155 -14.23 14.29 -6.38
CA ALA A 155 -12.89 14.86 -6.35
C ALA A 155 -12.64 15.85 -5.19
N GLY A 156 -13.62 16.04 -4.29
CA GLY A 156 -13.61 17.07 -3.26
C GLY A 156 -13.47 16.54 -1.83
N SER A 157 -13.83 17.39 -0.86
CA SER A 157 -13.98 17.00 0.55
C SER A 157 -15.20 17.68 1.17
N PHE A 158 -16.03 16.98 1.95
CA PHE A 158 -17.17 17.59 2.64
C PHE A 158 -16.79 18.54 3.79
N VAL A 159 -15.58 18.41 4.34
CA VAL A 159 -15.12 19.18 5.50
C VAL A 159 -14.26 20.40 5.14
N ALA A 160 -13.87 20.54 3.87
CA ALA A 160 -13.04 21.66 3.40
C ALA A 160 -13.44 22.15 2.01
N VAL A 161 -13.27 23.45 1.76
CA VAL A 161 -13.43 24.07 0.44
C VAL A 161 -12.60 25.37 0.37
N PRO A 162 -11.84 25.59 -0.72
CA PRO A 162 -11.55 24.66 -1.81
C PRO A 162 -10.64 23.51 -1.36
N HIS A 163 -11.00 22.28 -1.73
CA HIS A 163 -10.21 21.10 -1.43
C HIS A 163 -10.52 20.06 -2.50
N GLY A 164 -9.56 19.74 -3.37
CA GLY A 164 -9.77 18.79 -4.46
C GLY A 164 -8.79 18.96 -5.62
N HIS A 165 -9.17 18.40 -6.77
CA HIS A 165 -8.38 18.46 -8.00
C HIS A 165 -9.00 19.46 -8.99
N PHE A 166 -8.14 20.30 -9.58
CA PHE A 166 -8.53 21.38 -10.49
C PHE A 166 -7.75 21.27 -11.80
N ARG A 167 -8.45 21.42 -12.92
CA ARG A 167 -7.86 21.34 -14.26
C ARG A 167 -7.32 22.72 -14.66
N THR A 168 -6.09 22.73 -15.15
CA THR A 168 -5.36 23.92 -15.61
C THR A 168 -5.57 24.14 -17.10
N ARG A 169 -5.17 25.32 -17.61
CA ARG A 169 -5.32 25.69 -19.03
C ARG A 169 -4.62 24.74 -19.99
N ASP A 170 -3.47 24.20 -19.59
CA ASP A 170 -2.65 23.28 -20.39
C ASP A 170 -3.04 21.80 -20.22
N ASP A 171 -4.28 21.54 -19.79
CA ASP A 171 -4.86 20.20 -19.62
C ASP A 171 -4.11 19.30 -18.63
N LYS A 172 -3.50 19.91 -17.61
CA LYS A 172 -2.92 19.20 -16.48
C LYS A 172 -3.74 19.45 -15.22
N TRP A 173 -3.47 18.68 -14.18
CA TRP A 173 -4.24 18.74 -12.94
C TRP A 173 -3.35 19.15 -11.75
N ILE A 174 -3.92 19.93 -10.85
CA ILE A 174 -3.33 20.29 -9.55
C ILE A 174 -4.27 19.93 -8.42
N ALA A 175 -3.70 19.54 -7.29
CA ALA A 175 -4.41 19.35 -6.04
C ALA A 175 -4.24 20.61 -5.18
N ILE A 176 -5.33 21.22 -4.73
CA ILE A 176 -5.31 22.28 -3.72
C ILE A 176 -6.05 21.77 -2.49
N ALA A 177 -5.48 22.02 -1.31
CA ALA A 177 -6.08 21.67 -0.03
C ALA A 177 -6.12 22.88 0.93
N CYS A 178 -7.25 23.59 0.95
CA CYS A 178 -7.49 24.67 1.92
C CYS A 178 -8.41 24.18 3.03
N THR A 179 -7.82 23.63 4.10
CA THR A 179 -8.56 23.10 5.26
C THR A 179 -8.80 24.14 6.35
N THR A 180 -8.11 25.28 6.31
CA THR A 180 -8.23 26.36 7.31
C THR A 180 -8.51 27.71 6.67
N ASP A 181 -9.01 28.66 7.47
CA ASP A 181 -9.24 30.05 7.04
C ASP A 181 -7.94 30.71 6.55
N LYS A 182 -6.82 30.45 7.24
CA LYS A 182 -5.52 31.01 6.85
C LYS A 182 -5.03 30.49 5.50
N MET A 183 -5.30 29.21 5.19
CA MET A 183 -4.96 28.65 3.87
C MET A 183 -5.80 29.28 2.75
N PHE A 184 -7.07 29.58 3.02
CA PHE A 184 -7.92 30.25 2.05
C PHE A 184 -7.53 31.72 1.84
N GLU A 185 -7.14 32.43 2.90
CA GLU A 185 -6.57 33.78 2.80
C GLU A 185 -5.37 33.80 1.85
N ARG A 186 -4.40 32.90 2.05
CA ARG A 186 -3.24 32.75 1.16
C ARG A 186 -3.63 32.44 -0.29
N LEU A 187 -4.63 31.58 -0.50
CA LEU A 187 -5.12 31.29 -1.85
C LEU A 187 -5.78 32.53 -2.48
N SER A 188 -6.53 33.31 -1.70
CA SER A 188 -7.13 34.55 -2.19
C SER A 188 -6.08 35.59 -2.59
N GLU A 189 -4.95 35.65 -1.88
CA GLU A 189 -3.79 36.46 -2.27
C GLU A 189 -3.13 35.94 -3.56
N ALA A 190 -2.97 34.62 -3.72
CA ALA A 190 -2.42 34.01 -4.93
C ALA A 190 -3.30 34.24 -6.17
N MET A 191 -4.63 34.35 -5.96
CA MET A 191 -5.61 34.74 -6.97
C MET A 191 -5.64 36.24 -7.26
N GLU A 192 -4.85 37.05 -6.54
CA GLU A 192 -4.89 38.52 -6.58
C GLU A 192 -6.29 39.07 -6.25
N ARG A 193 -7.02 38.37 -5.37
CA ARG A 193 -8.39 38.66 -4.93
C ARG A 193 -8.54 38.53 -3.41
N PRO A 194 -7.76 39.30 -2.61
CA PRO A 194 -7.75 39.17 -1.15
C PRO A 194 -9.12 39.46 -0.50
N GLU A 195 -10.00 40.20 -1.18
CA GLU A 195 -11.35 40.49 -0.70
C GLU A 195 -12.19 39.23 -0.45
N LEU A 196 -11.91 38.14 -1.17
CA LEU A 196 -12.61 36.86 -1.02
C LEU A 196 -12.46 36.29 0.39
N ALA A 197 -11.31 36.50 1.04
CA ALA A 197 -11.04 36.04 2.40
C ALA A 197 -11.56 36.97 3.49
N SER A 198 -12.29 38.04 3.14
CA SER A 198 -12.94 38.90 4.13
C SER A 198 -14.04 38.15 4.89
N SER A 199 -14.31 38.59 6.12
CA SER A 199 -15.40 38.04 6.95
C SER A 199 -16.80 38.26 6.34
N ARG A 200 -16.94 39.17 5.37
CA ARG A 200 -18.21 39.41 4.66
C ARG A 200 -18.47 38.38 3.56
N LEU A 201 -17.42 37.74 3.04
CA LEU A 201 -17.50 36.75 1.97
C LEU A 201 -17.16 35.36 2.51
N TYR A 202 -16.00 34.84 2.10
CA TYR A 202 -15.57 33.46 2.27
C TYR A 202 -14.44 33.34 3.30
N GLY A 203 -14.17 34.36 4.12
CA GLY A 203 -13.10 34.30 5.12
C GLY A 203 -13.27 33.20 6.18
N GLU A 204 -14.50 32.92 6.60
CA GLU A 204 -14.82 31.90 7.60
C GLU A 204 -15.21 30.58 6.93
N GLN A 205 -14.62 29.46 7.39
CA GLN A 205 -14.85 28.13 6.83
C GLN A 205 -16.34 27.76 6.73
N ARG A 206 -17.14 28.08 7.75
CA ARG A 206 -18.58 27.81 7.74
C ARG A 206 -19.29 28.50 6.57
N LYS A 207 -18.93 29.74 6.27
CA LYS A 207 -19.48 30.50 5.13
C LYS A 207 -18.99 29.90 3.81
N ARG A 208 -17.71 29.52 3.72
CA ARG A 208 -17.17 28.83 2.55
C ARG A 208 -17.88 27.52 2.24
N LEU A 209 -18.07 26.69 3.26
CA LEU A 209 -18.75 25.40 3.13
C LEU A 209 -20.20 25.57 2.65
N ALA A 210 -20.89 26.61 3.14
CA ALA A 210 -22.25 26.94 2.69
C ALA A 210 -22.28 27.46 1.25
N ALA A 211 -21.21 28.12 0.78
CA ALA A 211 -21.06 28.63 -0.58
C ALA A 211 -20.13 27.77 -1.45
N ARG A 212 -20.08 26.45 -1.19
CA ARG A 212 -19.10 25.53 -1.80
C ARG A 212 -19.02 25.63 -3.31
N ASP A 213 -20.16 25.56 -3.99
CA ASP A 213 -20.22 25.53 -5.44
C ASP A 213 -19.69 26.83 -6.05
N GLU A 214 -20.00 27.96 -5.41
CA GLU A 214 -19.51 29.28 -5.83
C GLU A 214 -18.00 29.43 -5.60
N VAL A 215 -17.50 29.06 -4.42
CA VAL A 215 -16.06 29.10 -4.11
C VAL A 215 -15.28 28.20 -5.05
N ASN A 216 -15.76 26.97 -5.28
CA ASN A 216 -15.12 26.06 -6.23
C ASN A 216 -15.17 26.61 -7.65
N ARG A 217 -16.26 27.22 -8.10
CA ARG A 217 -16.34 27.85 -9.43
C ARG A 217 -15.28 28.94 -9.59
N ILE A 218 -15.11 29.82 -8.59
CA ILE A 218 -14.07 30.87 -8.61
C ILE A 218 -12.68 30.24 -8.76
N VAL A 219 -12.38 29.19 -8.00
CA VAL A 219 -11.08 28.52 -8.03
C VAL A 219 -10.88 27.77 -9.35
N ILE A 220 -11.90 27.08 -9.86
CA ILE A 220 -11.87 26.40 -11.16
C ILE A 220 -11.59 27.39 -12.28
N GLU A 221 -12.28 28.54 -12.30
CA GLU A 221 -12.08 29.58 -13.31
C GLU A 221 -10.66 30.15 -13.26
N TRP A 222 -10.15 30.43 -12.06
CA TRP A 222 -8.79 30.94 -11.90
C TRP A 222 -7.73 29.90 -12.32
N VAL A 223 -7.80 28.67 -11.80
CA VAL A 223 -6.87 27.59 -12.16
C VAL A 223 -6.92 27.30 -13.66
N GLY A 224 -8.12 27.26 -14.25
CA GLY A 224 -8.33 27.01 -15.67
C GLY A 224 -7.84 28.13 -16.59
N SER A 225 -7.55 29.32 -16.06
CA SER A 225 -7.01 30.45 -16.83
C SER A 225 -5.47 30.42 -16.96
N LEU A 226 -4.80 29.61 -16.15
CA LEU A 226 -3.34 29.55 -16.01
C LEU A 226 -2.81 28.16 -16.36
N SER A 227 -1.55 28.08 -16.79
CA SER A 227 -0.84 26.79 -16.87
C SER A 227 -0.56 26.21 -15.49
N ARG A 228 -0.34 24.90 -15.41
CA ARG A 228 0.02 24.22 -14.15
C ARG A 228 1.17 24.89 -13.40
N ASP A 229 2.23 25.27 -14.10
CA ASP A 229 3.42 25.86 -13.48
C ASP A 229 3.16 27.29 -12.99
N GLU A 230 2.34 28.08 -13.71
CA GLU A 230 1.90 29.41 -13.24
C GLU A 230 1.09 29.32 -11.95
N VAL A 231 0.14 28.37 -11.86
CA VAL A 231 -0.66 28.13 -10.64
C VAL A 231 0.24 27.69 -9.49
N LEU A 232 1.14 26.72 -9.73
CA LEU A 232 2.09 26.24 -8.71
C LEU A 232 2.96 27.36 -8.17
N ASN A 233 3.58 28.16 -9.04
CA ASN A 233 4.48 29.24 -8.63
C ASN A 233 3.75 30.28 -7.78
N ARG A 234 2.56 30.73 -8.20
CA ARG A 234 1.75 31.69 -7.45
C ARG A 234 1.33 31.15 -6.09
N CYS A 235 0.86 29.89 -6.04
CA CYS A 235 0.46 29.25 -4.80
C CYS A 235 1.63 29.02 -3.83
N LEU A 236 2.78 28.54 -4.33
CA LEU A 236 3.97 28.30 -3.51
C LEU A 236 4.54 29.61 -2.95
N GLU A 237 4.56 30.69 -3.73
CA GLU A 237 4.98 32.03 -3.27
C GLU A 237 4.14 32.52 -2.08
N LYS A 238 2.85 32.16 -2.05
CA LYS A 238 1.92 32.50 -0.95
C LYS A 238 1.77 31.38 0.09
N GLU A 239 2.59 30.34 0.03
CA GLU A 239 2.55 29.20 0.96
C GLU A 239 1.19 28.48 1.00
N VAL A 240 0.51 28.41 -0.13
CA VAL A 240 -0.73 27.63 -0.32
C VAL A 240 -0.36 26.16 -0.48
N PRO A 241 -0.98 25.21 0.26
CA PRO A 241 -0.79 23.78 0.02
C PRO A 241 -1.29 23.38 -1.37
N ILE A 242 -0.35 23.05 -2.25
CA ILE A 242 -0.61 22.67 -3.63
C ILE A 242 0.32 21.54 -4.06
N GLY A 243 -0.14 20.67 -4.94
CA GLY A 243 0.68 19.64 -5.57
C GLY A 243 0.28 19.36 -7.02
N LYS A 244 1.23 18.85 -7.81
CA LYS A 244 0.94 18.32 -9.14
C LYS A 244 0.17 17.00 -9.01
N VAL A 245 -0.88 16.83 -9.80
CA VAL A 245 -1.44 15.48 -10.05
C VAL A 245 -0.63 14.91 -11.22
N ASN A 246 0.38 14.12 -10.89
CA ASN A 246 1.38 13.63 -11.85
C ASN A 246 0.89 12.39 -12.61
N SER A 247 1.19 12.36 -13.91
CA SER A 247 1.30 11.12 -14.68
C SER A 247 2.62 10.40 -14.40
N ILE A 248 2.80 9.19 -14.93
CA ILE A 248 4.09 8.49 -14.83
C ILE A 248 5.21 9.25 -15.59
N ALA A 249 4.88 9.92 -16.70
CA ALA A 249 5.85 10.74 -17.44
C ALA A 249 6.33 11.93 -16.59
N ASP A 250 5.39 12.63 -15.94
CA ASP A 250 5.72 13.71 -15.01
C ASP A 250 6.65 13.22 -13.88
N ILE A 251 6.40 12.02 -13.34
CA ILE A 251 7.23 11.41 -12.28
C ILE A 251 8.66 11.13 -12.76
N PHE A 252 8.83 10.64 -13.99
CA PHE A 252 10.16 10.35 -14.55
C PHE A 252 10.99 11.63 -14.78
N GLU A 253 10.32 12.73 -15.09
CA GLU A 253 10.94 14.04 -15.30
C GLU A 253 11.14 14.83 -13.99
N ASP A 254 10.54 14.40 -12.87
CA ASP A 254 10.53 15.17 -11.63
C ASP A 254 11.86 15.10 -10.86
N GLU A 255 12.48 16.26 -10.66
CA GLU A 255 13.76 16.40 -9.96
C GLU A 255 13.72 15.86 -8.53
N HIS A 256 12.59 15.96 -7.83
CA HIS A 256 12.48 15.46 -6.47
C HIS A 256 12.50 13.93 -6.45
N PHE A 257 11.78 13.27 -7.36
CA PHE A 257 11.82 11.81 -7.49
C PHE A 257 13.22 11.29 -7.82
N GLN A 258 13.94 11.98 -8.71
CA GLN A 258 15.34 11.67 -9.04
C GLN A 258 16.26 11.85 -7.83
N ALA A 259 16.24 13.03 -7.20
CA ALA A 259 17.09 13.37 -6.05
C ALA A 259 16.85 12.45 -4.84
N ARG A 260 15.62 11.97 -4.67
CA ARG A 260 15.22 11.05 -3.61
C ARG A 260 15.45 9.58 -3.96
N GLY A 261 15.92 9.25 -5.16
CA GLY A 261 16.17 7.89 -5.61
C GLY A 261 14.91 7.03 -5.59
N ASN A 262 13.74 7.62 -5.89
CA ASN A 262 12.47 6.91 -5.92
C ASN A 262 12.33 6.02 -7.16
N LEU A 263 13.12 6.29 -8.21
CA LEU A 263 13.21 5.48 -9.43
C LEU A 263 14.56 4.74 -9.41
N ALA A 264 14.54 3.46 -9.04
CA ALA A 264 15.71 2.61 -9.07
C ALA A 264 15.89 2.05 -10.49
N ARG A 265 17.10 2.21 -11.04
CA ARG A 265 17.47 1.70 -12.36
C ARG A 265 18.38 0.49 -12.18
N LEU A 266 18.05 -0.61 -12.85
CA LEU A 266 18.79 -1.87 -12.79
C LEU A 266 18.99 -2.44 -14.18
N GLU A 267 20.15 -3.06 -14.43
CA GLU A 267 20.39 -3.85 -15.63
C GLU A 267 19.89 -5.28 -15.42
N GLU A 268 18.93 -5.72 -16.23
CA GLU A 268 18.35 -7.07 -16.15
C GLU A 268 18.75 -7.89 -17.39
N PRO A 269 19.37 -9.08 -17.21
CA PRO A 269 19.76 -9.95 -18.32
C PRO A 269 18.61 -10.24 -19.29
N GLY A 270 18.80 -9.87 -20.56
CA GLY A 270 17.82 -10.08 -21.63
C GLY A 270 16.76 -8.98 -21.79
N LEU A 271 16.67 -8.04 -20.84
CA LEU A 271 15.76 -6.89 -20.91
C LEU A 271 16.48 -5.54 -21.00
N GLY A 272 17.73 -5.44 -20.54
CA GLY A 272 18.49 -4.19 -20.45
C GLY A 272 18.12 -3.37 -19.21
N GLU A 273 18.20 -2.04 -19.29
CA GLU A 273 17.82 -1.17 -18.18
C GLU A 273 16.31 -1.27 -17.90
N VAL A 274 15.97 -1.61 -16.65
CA VAL A 274 14.62 -1.63 -16.11
C VAL A 274 14.54 -0.63 -14.95
N VAL A 275 13.48 0.17 -14.94
CA VAL A 275 13.21 1.14 -13.87
C VAL A 275 12.07 0.65 -12.99
N VAL A 276 12.32 0.58 -11.69
CA VAL A 276 11.35 0.13 -10.67
C VAL A 276 11.26 1.14 -9.52
N PRO A 277 10.20 1.12 -8.70
CA PRO A 277 10.17 1.90 -7.46
C PRO A 277 11.35 1.55 -6.55
N GLY A 278 12.03 2.57 -6.03
CA GLY A 278 13.11 2.42 -5.07
C GLY A 278 12.65 1.91 -3.70
N VAL A 279 13.58 1.35 -2.93
CA VAL A 279 13.28 0.77 -1.62
C VAL A 279 12.79 1.85 -0.63
N THR A 280 11.68 1.56 0.03
CA THR A 280 11.04 2.44 1.03
C THR A 280 10.69 1.63 2.28
N PRO A 281 10.99 2.12 3.50
CA PRO A 281 11.61 3.42 3.83
C PRO A 281 13.13 3.44 3.60
N ARG A 282 13.71 4.65 3.52
CA ARG A 282 15.16 4.84 3.54
C ARG A 282 15.65 4.90 4.99
N LEU A 283 16.50 3.97 5.37
CA LEU A 283 17.16 3.94 6.68
C LEU A 283 18.52 4.64 6.59
N SER A 284 18.89 5.41 7.63
CA SER A 284 20.13 6.20 7.65
C SER A 284 21.40 5.36 7.79
N LEU A 285 21.33 4.23 8.51
CA LEU A 285 22.49 3.36 8.78
C LEU A 285 22.50 2.08 7.93
N THR A 286 21.32 1.59 7.55
CA THR A 286 21.15 0.32 6.82
C THR A 286 20.17 0.50 5.65
N PRO A 287 20.46 1.39 4.68
CA PRO A 287 19.56 1.61 3.56
C PRO A 287 19.35 0.30 2.76
N GLY A 288 18.10 0.02 2.40
CA GLY A 288 17.79 -1.15 1.58
C GLY A 288 18.33 -1.01 0.15
N GLN A 289 18.58 -2.16 -0.48
CA GLN A 289 19.14 -2.26 -1.82
C GLN A 289 18.35 -3.29 -2.65
N ILE A 290 18.30 -3.09 -3.96
CA ILE A 290 17.71 -4.04 -4.92
C ILE A 290 18.86 -4.69 -5.67
N ASN A 291 19.06 -5.99 -5.47
CA ASN A 291 20.19 -6.72 -6.05
C ASN A 291 19.81 -7.50 -7.32
N ASN A 292 18.52 -7.75 -7.53
CA ASN A 292 17.95 -8.39 -8.72
C ASN A 292 16.43 -8.11 -8.77
N LEU A 293 15.81 -8.31 -9.94
CA LEU A 293 14.36 -8.16 -10.13
C LEU A 293 13.58 -9.47 -9.96
N GLY A 294 14.24 -10.51 -9.48
CA GLY A 294 13.69 -11.85 -9.33
C GLY A 294 14.54 -12.88 -10.08
N PRO A 295 15.08 -13.90 -9.39
CA PRO A 295 15.89 -14.90 -10.07
C PRO A 295 15.03 -15.90 -10.87
N PRO A 296 15.61 -16.63 -11.82
CA PRO A 296 14.91 -17.67 -12.56
C PRO A 296 14.48 -18.83 -11.64
N MET A 297 13.45 -19.57 -12.07
CA MET A 297 12.93 -20.71 -11.34
C MET A 297 14.03 -21.74 -11.02
N GLY A 298 14.19 -22.05 -9.73
CA GLY A 298 15.14 -23.08 -9.27
C GLY A 298 16.61 -22.63 -9.21
N ASN A 299 16.91 -21.33 -9.37
CA ASN A 299 18.29 -20.82 -9.36
C ASN A 299 19.06 -21.20 -8.08
N ALA A 300 18.39 -21.21 -6.93
CA ALA A 300 19.00 -21.45 -5.63
C ALA A 300 18.81 -22.89 -5.12
N THR A 301 18.21 -23.79 -5.91
CA THR A 301 17.91 -25.17 -5.46
C THR A 301 19.16 -25.90 -5.00
N TYR A 302 20.27 -25.80 -5.75
CA TYR A 302 21.51 -26.49 -5.37
C TYR A 302 22.15 -25.91 -4.12
N GLU A 303 22.23 -24.57 -4.03
CA GLU A 303 22.76 -23.84 -2.87
C GLU A 303 21.98 -24.19 -1.60
N VAL A 304 20.66 -24.09 -1.62
CA VAL A 304 19.82 -24.41 -0.45
C VAL A 304 19.96 -25.89 -0.06
N MET A 305 19.90 -26.81 -1.02
CA MET A 305 19.99 -28.25 -0.70
C MET A 305 21.37 -28.65 -0.16
N ARG A 306 22.45 -28.12 -0.73
CA ARG A 306 23.82 -28.49 -0.36
C ARG A 306 24.32 -27.70 0.84
N GLU A 307 24.26 -26.38 0.77
CA GLU A 307 24.93 -25.49 1.74
C GLU A 307 24.09 -25.33 3.00
N LEU A 308 22.77 -25.18 2.87
CA LEU A 308 21.90 -25.00 4.03
C LEU A 308 21.42 -26.33 4.64
N LEU A 309 21.02 -27.29 3.81
CA LEU A 309 20.52 -28.59 4.28
C LEU A 309 21.60 -29.69 4.39
N GLY A 310 22.81 -29.43 3.89
CA GLY A 310 23.94 -30.37 4.02
C GLY A 310 23.84 -31.63 3.15
N LEU A 311 22.99 -31.64 2.12
CA LEU A 311 22.83 -32.80 1.25
C LEU A 311 24.05 -32.97 0.34
N SER A 312 24.46 -34.21 0.15
CA SER A 312 25.49 -34.59 -0.82
C SER A 312 25.01 -34.39 -2.25
N ALA A 313 25.96 -34.26 -3.19
CA ALA A 313 25.64 -34.16 -4.61
C ALA A 313 24.85 -35.36 -5.13
N GLU A 314 25.07 -36.55 -4.56
CA GLU A 314 24.36 -37.77 -4.93
C GLU A 314 22.91 -37.77 -4.41
N GLU A 315 22.67 -37.34 -3.17
CA GLU A 315 21.30 -37.18 -2.65
C GLU A 315 20.51 -36.17 -3.48
N ILE A 316 21.12 -35.03 -3.83
CA ILE A 316 20.49 -34.01 -4.68
C ILE A 316 20.14 -34.58 -6.06
N LYS A 317 21.05 -35.36 -6.66
CA LYS A 317 20.80 -36.03 -7.95
C LYS A 317 19.63 -37.01 -7.86
N GLN A 318 19.55 -37.80 -6.79
CA GLN A 318 18.46 -38.75 -6.57
C GLN A 318 17.12 -38.04 -6.34
N LEU A 319 17.10 -36.90 -5.65
CA LEU A 319 15.90 -36.08 -5.47
C LEU A 319 15.38 -35.54 -6.81
N ARG A 320 16.27 -35.09 -7.70
CA ARG A 320 15.92 -34.66 -9.07
C ARG A 320 15.36 -35.79 -9.92
N GLN A 321 16.01 -36.96 -9.90
CA GLN A 321 15.55 -38.13 -10.66
C GLN A 321 14.13 -38.56 -10.26
N ARG A 322 13.80 -38.44 -8.98
CA ARG A 322 12.47 -38.71 -8.42
C ARG A 322 11.49 -37.55 -8.54
N LYS A 323 11.90 -36.41 -9.12
CA LYS A 323 11.09 -35.19 -9.27
C LYS A 323 10.54 -34.65 -7.94
N ILE A 324 11.35 -34.74 -6.88
CA ILE A 324 11.06 -34.11 -5.59
C ILE A 324 11.46 -32.62 -5.61
N ILE A 325 12.59 -32.34 -6.26
CA ILE A 325 13.14 -31.00 -6.54
C ILE A 325 13.37 -30.83 -8.03
#